data_AF-A0A3R7CGN8-F1
#
_entry.id   AF-A0A3R7CGN8-F1
#
_cell.length_a   1.000
_cell.length_b   1.000
_cell.length_c   1.000
_cell.angle_alpha   90.00
_cell.angle_beta   90.00
_cell.angle_gamma   90.00
#
_symmetry.space_group_name_H-M   'P 1'
#
loop_
_entity.id
_entity.type
_entity.pdbx_description
1 polymer ?
#
loop_
_entity_poly.entity_id
_entity_poly.type
_entity_poly.pdbx_seq_one_letter_code
_entity_poly.pdbx_strand_id
1 'polypeptide(L)'
;MRIALTSFAACIALATAQTPPTTGWLNPLVTKGSKFFDSVTGAEFRVKGIAFYPRANAGKKFDANSVDWFTDDMEGIWRPHLENLKALGVNTIRMYAVDPSAPHDKFMCELNKLG
;
A
#
# COMPACT_ATOMS: atom_id res chain seq x y z
N MET A 1 -46.72 -23.87 -28.92
CA MET A 1 -45.84 -24.92 -28.36
C MET A 1 -44.52 -24.89 -29.13
N ARG A 2 -43.48 -24.26 -28.57
CA ARG A 2 -42.10 -24.34 -29.08
C ARG A 2 -41.16 -24.55 -27.89
N ILE A 3 -40.36 -25.59 -28.03
CA ILE A 3 -39.55 -26.24 -27.00
C ILE A 3 -38.26 -25.43 -26.77
N ALA A 4 -37.83 -25.44 -25.52
CA ALA A 4 -36.68 -24.75 -24.96
C ALA A 4 -35.33 -25.20 -25.54
N LEU A 5 -34.33 -24.32 -25.46
CA LEU A 5 -32.94 -24.71 -25.32
C LEU A 5 -32.19 -23.64 -24.51
N THR A 6 -32.17 -23.81 -23.19
CA THR A 6 -31.32 -23.04 -22.28
C THR A 6 -29.90 -23.58 -22.35
N SER A 7 -28.97 -22.80 -22.91
CA SER A 7 -27.54 -23.13 -22.89
C SER A 7 -26.94 -22.72 -21.54
N PHE A 8 -26.54 -23.71 -20.73
CA PHE A 8 -25.78 -23.49 -19.50
C PHE A 8 -24.30 -23.49 -19.86
N ALA A 9 -23.71 -22.30 -20.05
CA ALA A 9 -22.27 -22.13 -20.18
C ALA A 9 -21.66 -22.10 -18.77
N ALA A 10 -21.02 -23.19 -18.36
CA ALA A 10 -20.25 -23.26 -17.12
C ALA A 10 -18.92 -22.52 -17.33
N CYS A 11 -18.83 -21.27 -16.87
CA CYS A 11 -17.56 -20.56 -16.75
C CYS A 11 -16.74 -21.19 -15.61
N ILE A 12 -15.72 -21.96 -15.96
CA ILE A 12 -14.67 -22.38 -15.01
C ILE A 12 -13.86 -21.13 -14.66
N ALA A 13 -14.14 -20.54 -13.49
CA ALA A 13 -13.31 -19.50 -12.93
C ALA A 13 -11.98 -20.12 -12.50
N LEU A 14 -10.92 -19.93 -13.30
CA LEU A 14 -9.55 -20.12 -12.80
C LEU A 14 -9.32 -19.07 -11.71
N ALA A 15 -9.42 -19.49 -10.45
CA ALA A 15 -8.89 -18.72 -9.34
C ALA A 15 -7.36 -18.73 -9.48
N THR A 16 -6.81 -17.69 -10.11
CA THR A 16 -5.37 -17.42 -10.03
C THR A 16 -5.06 -17.14 -8.57
N ALA A 17 -4.47 -18.11 -7.87
CA ALA A 17 -3.84 -17.86 -6.59
C ALA A 17 -2.81 -16.76 -6.82
N GLN A 18 -3.09 -15.56 -6.31
CA GLN A 18 -2.14 -14.46 -6.31
C GLN A 18 -0.96 -14.90 -5.45
N THR A 19 0.11 -15.34 -6.10
CA THR A 19 1.41 -15.47 -5.44
C THR A 19 1.77 -14.10 -4.88
N PRO A 20 2.02 -13.95 -3.56
CA PRO A 20 2.41 -12.67 -3.01
C PRO A 20 3.66 -12.19 -3.77
N PRO A 21 3.64 -10.97 -4.34
CA PRO A 21 4.76 -10.48 -5.12
C PRO A 21 5.99 -10.32 -4.24
N THR A 22 7.10 -10.92 -4.71
CA THR A 22 8.51 -10.52 -4.57
C THR A 22 9.07 -10.31 -3.16
N THR A 23 10.26 -10.87 -2.93
CA THR A 23 11.14 -10.68 -1.76
C THR A 23 11.44 -9.21 -1.47
N GLY A 24 10.54 -8.53 -0.76
CA GLY A 24 10.84 -7.29 -0.05
C GLY A 24 11.65 -7.59 1.21
N TRP A 25 12.32 -6.57 1.77
CA TRP A 25 13.02 -6.70 3.07
C TRP A 25 12.02 -6.95 4.21
N LEU A 26 10.79 -6.47 4.06
CA LEU A 26 9.67 -6.69 4.96
C LEU A 26 8.85 -7.91 4.55
N ASN A 27 8.62 -8.82 5.50
CA ASN A 27 7.69 -9.93 5.31
C ASN A 27 6.24 -9.43 5.30
N PRO A 28 5.36 -10.03 4.50
CA PRO A 28 3.93 -9.75 4.58
C PRO A 28 3.39 -10.02 6.00
N LEU A 29 2.43 -9.20 6.43
CA LEU A 29 1.69 -9.43 7.68
C LEU A 29 0.44 -10.27 7.41
N VAL A 30 0.13 -11.19 8.32
CA VAL A 30 -1.10 -11.99 8.31
C VAL A 30 -1.92 -11.75 9.56
N THR A 31 -3.24 -11.88 9.45
CA THR A 31 -4.16 -11.74 10.56
C THR A 31 -4.47 -13.09 11.20
N LYS A 32 -4.51 -13.14 12.54
CA LYS A 32 -5.05 -14.28 13.30
C LYS A 32 -5.94 -13.73 14.41
N GLY A 33 -7.25 -13.97 14.29
CA GLY A 33 -8.23 -13.32 15.17
C GLY A 33 -8.15 -11.81 15.07
N SER A 34 -7.90 -11.13 16.20
CA SER A 34 -7.82 -9.67 16.31
C SER A 34 -6.39 -9.10 16.27
N LYS A 35 -5.40 -9.88 15.83
CA LYS A 35 -3.97 -9.52 15.88
C LYS A 35 -3.27 -9.73 14.54
N PHE A 36 -2.18 -8.99 14.32
CA PHE A 36 -1.28 -9.12 13.17
C PHE A 36 -0.03 -9.90 13.55
N PHE A 37 0.48 -10.68 12.61
CA PHE A 37 1.71 -11.45 12.77
C PHE A 37 2.55 -11.36 11.50
N ASP A 38 3.87 -11.34 11.66
CA ASP A 38 4.80 -11.50 10.56
C ASP A 38 4.66 -12.92 9.97
N SER A 39 4.49 -13.02 8.65
CA SER A 39 4.19 -14.27 7.97
C SER A 39 5.31 -15.31 7.99
N VAL A 40 6.56 -14.89 8.23
CA VAL A 40 7.74 -15.76 8.18
C VAL A 40 8.20 -16.11 9.59
N THR A 41 8.37 -15.11 10.45
CA THR A 41 8.86 -15.28 11.82
C THR A 41 7.76 -15.68 12.81
N GLY A 42 6.50 -15.40 12.49
CA GLY A 42 5.36 -15.61 13.39
C GLY A 42 5.29 -14.63 14.56
N ALA A 43 6.17 -13.63 14.63
CA ALA A 43 6.15 -12.62 15.69
C ALA A 43 4.87 -11.75 15.61
N GLU A 44 4.30 -11.38 16.75
CA GLU A 44 3.16 -10.45 16.80
C GLU A 44 3.62 -9.07 16.33
N PHE A 45 2.94 -8.52 15.32
CA PHE A 45 3.19 -7.17 14.82
C PHE A 45 2.29 -6.16 15.53
N ARG A 46 2.89 -5.12 16.10
CA ARG A 46 2.18 -4.00 16.73
C ARG A 46 2.40 -2.73 15.92
N VAL A 47 1.31 -2.12 15.48
CA VAL A 47 1.32 -0.87 14.71
C VAL A 47 1.82 0.27 15.61
N LYS A 48 2.94 0.87 15.22
CA LYS A 48 3.45 2.17 15.68
C LYS A 48 3.32 3.13 14.51
N GLY A 49 2.07 3.58 14.32
CA GLY A 49 1.64 4.26 13.11
C GLY A 49 1.72 5.78 13.18
N ILE A 50 1.96 6.42 12.03
CA ILE A 50 1.76 7.85 11.83
C ILE A 50 0.94 8.13 10.56
N ALA A 51 0.06 9.13 10.62
CA ALA A 51 -0.59 9.69 9.45
C ALA A 51 0.42 10.55 8.70
N PHE A 52 0.78 10.16 7.48
CA PHE A 52 1.68 10.94 6.62
C PHE A 52 0.90 11.38 5.38
N TYR A 53 0.64 12.68 5.30
CA TYR A 53 -0.04 13.30 4.17
C TYR A 53 0.43 14.75 4.05
N PRO A 54 1.49 15.01 3.27
CA PRO A 54 1.96 16.37 3.01
C PRO A 54 0.83 17.26 2.48
N ARG A 55 0.83 18.53 2.86
CA ARG A 55 -0.08 19.55 2.33
C ARG A 55 0.74 20.68 1.75
N ALA A 56 0.36 21.12 0.56
CA ALA A 56 0.95 22.32 -0.02
C ALA A 56 0.47 23.54 0.78
N ASN A 57 1.40 24.39 1.22
CA ASN A 57 1.08 25.67 1.90
C ASN A 57 1.00 26.86 0.92
N ALA A 58 1.32 26.64 -0.37
CA ALA A 58 1.22 27.62 -1.44
C ALA A 58 1.14 26.91 -2.82
N GLY A 59 0.95 27.67 -3.89
CA GLY A 59 0.96 27.18 -5.28
C GLY A 59 -0.36 26.55 -5.74
N LYS A 60 -0.36 25.99 -6.95
CA LYS A 60 -1.58 25.52 -7.64
C LYS A 60 -2.35 24.42 -6.89
N LYS A 61 -1.68 23.68 -6.00
CA LYS A 61 -2.28 22.57 -5.23
C LYS A 61 -2.57 22.92 -3.76
N PHE A 62 -2.50 24.19 -3.37
CA PHE A 62 -2.79 24.64 -2.00
C PHE A 62 -4.20 24.23 -1.52
N ASP A 63 -5.21 24.40 -2.37
CA ASP A 63 -6.61 24.06 -2.07
C ASP A 63 -7.04 22.71 -2.67
N ALA A 64 -6.08 21.93 -3.20
CA ALA A 64 -6.38 20.65 -3.80
C ALA A 64 -6.57 19.58 -2.71
N ASN A 65 -7.66 18.83 -2.81
CA ASN A 65 -7.93 17.65 -1.99
C ASN A 65 -7.47 16.37 -2.69
N SER A 66 -7.22 15.32 -1.90
CA SER A 66 -6.82 13.99 -2.39
C SER A 66 -5.66 13.99 -3.40
N VAL A 67 -4.64 14.81 -3.14
CA VAL A 67 -3.44 14.86 -3.97
C VAL A 67 -2.52 13.74 -3.55
N ASP A 68 -2.12 12.90 -4.50
CA ASP A 68 -1.05 11.94 -4.28
C ASP A 68 0.31 12.64 -4.28
N TRP A 69 0.97 12.62 -3.13
CA TRP A 69 2.29 13.18 -2.90
C TRP A 69 3.38 12.11 -2.81
N PHE A 70 3.06 10.85 -3.11
CA PHE A 70 3.93 9.70 -2.91
C PHE A 70 4.40 9.04 -4.20
N THR A 71 3.97 9.59 -5.35
CA THR A 71 4.45 9.12 -6.65
C THR A 71 5.96 9.34 -6.80
N ASP A 72 6.57 8.61 -7.72
CA ASP A 72 8.00 8.71 -7.99
C ASP A 72 8.46 10.11 -8.45
N ASP A 73 7.56 10.88 -9.07
CA ASP A 73 7.79 12.27 -9.49
C ASP A 73 7.75 13.25 -8.30
N MET A 74 7.13 12.86 -7.19
CA MET A 74 7.02 13.66 -5.97
C MET A 74 8.18 13.39 -4.98
N GLU A 75 9.23 12.69 -5.42
CA GLU A 75 10.38 12.28 -4.60
C GLU A 75 11.01 13.42 -3.79
N GLY A 76 11.17 14.60 -4.39
CA GLY A 76 11.70 15.77 -3.70
C GLY A 76 10.85 16.24 -2.52
N ILE A 77 9.56 15.89 -2.48
CA ILE A 77 8.63 16.21 -1.40
C ILE A 77 8.73 15.17 -0.30
N TRP A 78 8.57 13.88 -0.60
CA TRP A 78 8.44 12.84 0.44
C TRP A 78 9.79 12.38 1.01
N ARG A 79 10.87 12.37 0.23
CA ARG A 79 12.17 11.80 0.64
C ARG A 79 12.77 12.47 1.89
N PRO A 80 12.77 13.81 2.03
CA PRO A 80 13.31 14.47 3.22
C PRO A 80 12.61 14.10 4.54
N HIS A 81 11.36 13.63 4.48
CA HIS A 81 10.62 13.25 5.68
C HIS A 81 11.00 11.86 6.22
N LEU A 82 11.65 11.01 5.42
CA LEU A 82 11.95 9.63 5.80
C LEU A 82 12.88 9.52 7.01
N GLU A 83 13.88 10.40 7.14
CA GLU A 83 14.77 10.42 8.31
C GLU A 83 14.02 10.78 9.60
N ASN A 84 13.03 11.67 9.53
CA ASN A 84 12.19 12.00 10.68
C ASN A 84 11.29 10.81 11.08
N LEU A 85 10.72 10.12 10.09
CA LEU A 85 9.90 8.92 10.34
C LEU A 85 10.74 7.83 11.01
N LYS A 86 11.95 7.58 10.51
CA LYS A 86 12.91 6.66 11.11
C LYS A 86 13.27 7.05 12.55
N ALA A 87 13.58 8.33 12.79
CA ALA A 87 13.93 8.83 14.13
C ALA A 87 12.78 8.68 15.14
N LEU A 88 11.53 8.77 14.68
CA LEU A 88 10.34 8.52 15.50
C LEU A 88 10.10 7.02 15.80
N GLY A 89 10.81 6.11 15.11
CA GLY A 89 10.65 4.67 15.28
C GLY A 89 9.27 4.17 14.83
N VAL A 90 8.68 4.81 13.83
CA VAL A 90 7.42 4.34 13.23
C VAL A 90 7.69 3.11 12.37
N ASN A 91 6.72 2.19 12.33
CA ASN A 91 6.77 0.97 11.49
C ASN A 91 5.55 0.86 10.55
N THR A 92 4.71 1.89 10.53
CA THR A 92 3.50 1.91 9.70
C THR A 92 3.16 3.35 9.37
N ILE A 93 2.83 3.58 8.12
CA ILE A 93 2.37 4.89 7.63
C ILE A 93 0.96 4.73 7.10
N ARG A 94 0.08 5.65 7.48
CA ARG A 94 -1.24 5.78 6.85
C ARG A 94 -1.20 6.87 5.79
N MET A 95 -1.34 6.46 4.53
CA MET A 95 -1.51 7.33 3.38
C MET A 95 -3.01 7.56 3.14
N TYR A 96 -3.37 8.76 2.65
CA TYR A 96 -4.78 9.16 2.48
C TYR A 96 -5.21 9.31 1.01
N ALA A 97 -4.25 9.51 0.11
CA ALA A 97 -4.48 9.62 -1.32
C ALA A 97 -3.37 8.87 -2.06
N VAL A 98 -3.79 8.07 -3.04
CA VAL A 98 -2.93 7.32 -3.95
C VAL A 98 -3.59 7.41 -5.33
N ASP A 99 -2.84 7.84 -6.33
CA ASP A 99 -3.20 7.80 -7.73
C ASP A 99 -2.70 6.47 -8.32
N PRO A 100 -3.58 5.47 -8.53
CA PRO A 100 -3.17 4.14 -8.97
C PRO A 100 -2.65 4.10 -10.42
N SER A 101 -2.73 5.23 -11.15
CA SER A 101 -2.21 5.33 -12.52
C SER A 101 -0.73 5.74 -12.59
N ALA A 102 -0.14 6.17 -11.47
CA ALA A 102 1.24 6.61 -11.36
C ALA A 102 2.09 5.60 -10.56
N PRO A 103 3.42 5.54 -10.80
CA PRO A 103 4.31 4.66 -10.05
C PRO A 103 4.66 5.21 -8.65
N HIS A 104 4.84 4.29 -7.69
CA HIS A 104 5.23 4.55 -6.30
C HIS A 104 6.44 3.71 -5.85
N ASP A 105 7.13 3.10 -6.80
CA ASP A 105 8.17 2.10 -6.52
C ASP A 105 9.29 2.71 -5.67
N LYS A 106 9.68 3.96 -5.93
CA LYS A 106 10.73 4.63 -5.15
C LYS A 106 10.31 4.82 -3.70
N PHE A 107 9.11 5.35 -3.48
CA PHE A 107 8.61 5.61 -2.13
C PHE A 107 8.50 4.29 -1.34
N MET A 108 7.85 3.28 -1.93
CA MET A 108 7.66 1.98 -1.29
C MET A 108 8.99 1.24 -1.05
N CYS A 109 9.95 1.35 -1.98
CA CYS A 109 11.28 0.75 -1.83
C CYS A 109 12.06 1.38 -0.67
N GLU A 110 12.04 2.70 -0.51
CA GLU A 110 12.71 3.33 0.63
C GLU A 110 12.06 2.97 1.96
N LEU A 111 10.73 2.93 2.04
CA LEU A 111 10.03 2.46 3.25
C LEU A 111 10.41 1.02 3.60
N ASN A 112 10.47 0.14 2.60
CA ASN A 112 10.84 -1.26 2.81
C ASN A 112 12.25 -1.43 3.41
N LYS A 113 13.20 -0.57 3.03
CA LYS A 113 14.56 -0.57 3.61
C LYS A 113 14.59 -0.06 5.06
N LEU A 114 13.65 0.80 5.45
CA LEU A 114 13.63 1.44 6.77
C LEU A 114 13.04 0.55 7.86
N GLY A 115 12.16 -0.38 7.48
CA GLY A 115 11.45 -1.27 8.42
C GLY A 115 10.05 -0.78 8.77
#